data_AF-A0A7Y3DXZ8-F1
#
_entry.id   AF-A0A7Y3DXZ8-F1
#
_cell.length_a   1.000
_cell.length_b   1.000
_cell.length_c   1.000
_cell.angle_alpha   90.00
_cell.angle_beta   90.00
_cell.angle_gamma   90.00
#
_symmetry.space_group_name_H-M   'P 1'
#
loop_
_entity.id
_entity.type
_entity.pdbx_description
1 polymer ?
#
loop_
_entity_poly.entity_id
_entity_poly.type
_entity_poly.pdbx_seq_one_letter_code
_entity_poly.pdbx_strand_id
1 'polypeptide(L)'
;MSPDRPQARPGAGRIGVGAALAAYIFWGLAPIYFKQIPDVPALEIIAHRIVWAIPLLAGFLLLRDRGKFLQRVRLPLRTVAILGGCGLLVATNWLIFVWAVVNDLVLASSLGYFFGPLVNFLLGFLFL
;
A
#
# COMPACT_ATOMS: atom_id res chain seq x y z
N MET A 1 -1.81 38.80 -15.85
CA MET A 1 -1.49 38.23 -14.52
C MET A 1 -1.33 36.73 -14.69
N SER A 2 -0.12 36.27 -15.02
CA SER A 2 0.14 34.84 -15.25
C SER A 2 0.38 34.15 -13.90
N PRO A 3 -0.20 32.96 -13.64
CA PRO A 3 0.00 32.25 -12.39
C PRO A 3 1.44 31.71 -12.31
N ASP A 4 2.11 32.00 -11.20
CA ASP A 4 3.39 31.41 -10.83
C ASP A 4 3.27 29.89 -10.81
N ARG A 5 3.91 29.21 -11.76
CA ARG A 5 4.08 27.75 -11.70
C ARG A 5 5.03 27.41 -10.55
N PRO A 6 4.72 26.45 -9.68
CA PRO A 6 5.65 26.02 -8.66
C PRO A 6 6.94 25.54 -9.32
N GLN A 7 8.02 26.30 -9.16
CA GLN A 7 9.34 25.92 -9.65
C GLN A 7 9.83 24.73 -8.83
N ALA A 8 9.96 23.56 -9.46
CA ALA A 8 10.48 22.37 -8.81
C ALA A 8 11.89 22.65 -8.29
N ARG A 9 12.11 22.48 -6.98
CA ARG A 9 13.40 22.74 -6.34
C ARG A 9 14.51 21.90 -7.00
N PRO A 10 15.57 22.51 -7.54
CA PRO A 10 16.72 21.78 -8.08
C PRO A 10 17.31 20.89 -6.98
N GLY A 11 17.26 19.57 -7.14
CA GLY A 11 17.70 18.58 -6.15
C GLY A 11 16.60 17.66 -5.62
N ALA A 12 15.33 18.09 -5.63
CA ALA A 12 14.20 17.25 -5.21
C ALA A 12 14.01 16.03 -6.12
N GLY A 13 14.28 16.17 -7.43
CA GLY A 13 14.18 15.08 -8.40
C GLY A 13 15.20 13.96 -8.15
N ARG A 14 16.43 14.29 -7.75
CA ARG A 14 17.49 13.29 -7.49
C ARG A 14 17.19 12.45 -6.24
N ILE A 15 16.72 13.10 -5.17
CA ILE A 15 16.30 12.41 -3.95
C ILE A 15 15.06 11.54 -4.22
N GLY A 16 14.10 12.04 -5.00
CA GLY A 16 12.91 11.29 -5.40
C GLY A 16 13.23 10.02 -6.20
N VAL A 17 14.15 10.11 -7.18
CA VAL A 17 14.59 8.94 -7.96
C VAL A 17 15.31 7.92 -7.07
N GLY A 18 16.20 8.37 -6.18
CA GLY A 18 16.87 7.47 -5.23
C GLY A 18 15.90 6.75 -4.31
N ALA A 19 14.90 7.45 -3.77
CA ALA A 19 13.87 6.87 -2.93
C ALA A 19 12.98 5.87 -3.68
N ALA A 20 12.60 6.18 -4.93
CA ALA A 20 11.82 5.27 -5.76
C ALA A 20 12.59 3.98 -6.06
N LEU A 21 13.86 4.09 -6.45
CA LEU A 21 14.71 2.92 -6.70
C LEU A 21 14.85 2.04 -5.46
N ALA A 22 15.13 2.64 -4.30
CA ALA A 22 15.22 1.89 -3.04
C ALA A 22 13.90 1.18 -2.70
N ALA A 23 12.77 1.87 -2.88
CA ALA A 23 11.45 1.30 -2.65
C ALA A 23 11.16 0.13 -3.60
N TYR A 24 11.43 0.27 -4.90
CA TYR A 24 11.21 -0.80 -5.88
C TYR A 24 12.11 -2.01 -5.65
N ILE A 25 13.39 -1.80 -5.28
CA ILE A 25 14.29 -2.88 -4.91
C ILE A 25 13.75 -3.61 -3.67
N PHE A 26 13.42 -2.87 -2.61
CA PHE A 26 12.88 -3.46 -1.39
C PHE A 26 11.59 -4.25 -1.65
N TRP A 27 10.72 -3.73 -2.51
CA TRP A 27 9.48 -4.41 -2.90
C TRP A 27 9.74 -5.65 -3.76
N GLY A 28 10.70 -5.60 -4.67
CA GLY A 28 11.12 -6.73 -5.51
C GLY A 28 11.77 -7.87 -4.72
N LEU A 29 12.31 -7.60 -3.52
CA LEU A 29 12.80 -8.62 -2.60
C LEU A 29 11.68 -9.35 -1.85
N ALA A 30 10.47 -8.78 -1.77
CA ALA A 30 9.38 -9.37 -0.99
C ALA A 30 8.95 -10.77 -1.48
N PRO A 31 8.81 -11.04 -2.79
CA PRO A 31 8.52 -12.39 -3.26
C PRO A 31 9.60 -13.41 -2.90
N ILE A 32 10.87 -13.01 -2.93
CA ILE A 32 12.01 -13.85 -2.56
C ILE A 32 11.91 -14.20 -1.07
N TYR A 33 11.63 -13.21 -0.23
CA TYR A 33 11.43 -13.40 1.20
C TYR A 33 10.27 -14.37 1.49
N PHE A 34 9.10 -14.20 0.87
CA PHE A 34 7.97 -15.10 1.11
C PHE A 34 8.25 -16.54 0.68
N LYS A 35 9.04 -16.74 -0.39
CA LYS A 35 9.49 -18.09 -0.78
C LYS A 35 10.46 -18.74 0.19
N GLN A 36 11.15 -17.97 1.04
CA GLN A 36 12.04 -18.51 2.06
C GLN A 36 11.31 -19.00 3.32
N ILE A 37 9.99 -18.79 3.41
CA ILE A 37 9.15 -19.21 4.55
C ILE A 37 7.99 -20.09 4.06
N PRO A 38 8.30 -21.25 3.46
CA PRO A 38 7.29 -22.06 2.75
C PRO A 38 6.18 -22.60 3.66
N ASP A 39 6.47 -22.78 4.95
CA ASP A 39 5.55 -23.40 5.90
C ASP A 39 4.54 -22.43 6.52
N VAL A 40 4.64 -21.12 6.25
CA VAL A 40 3.74 -20.11 6.81
C VAL A 40 2.61 -19.80 5.83
N PRO A 41 1.33 -20.07 6.18
CA PRO A 41 0.20 -19.75 5.31
C PRO A 41 0.13 -18.27 4.95
N ALA A 42 -0.25 -17.96 3.70
CA ALA A 42 -0.38 -16.59 3.22
C ALA A 42 -1.31 -15.73 4.10
N LEU A 43 -2.36 -16.33 4.67
CA LEU A 43 -3.26 -15.66 5.60
C LEU A 43 -2.55 -15.20 6.87
N GLU A 44 -1.66 -16.01 7.43
CA GLU A 44 -0.89 -15.67 8.64
C GLU A 44 0.10 -14.53 8.35
N ILE A 45 0.75 -14.55 7.19
CA ILE A 45 1.63 -13.47 6.73
C ILE A 45 0.86 -12.12 6.71
N ILE A 46 -0.34 -12.11 6.12
CA ILE A 46 -1.17 -10.90 6.07
C ILE A 46 -1.71 -10.51 7.45
N ALA A 47 -2.11 -11.48 8.27
CA ALA A 47 -2.57 -11.23 9.63
C ALA A 47 -1.49 -10.53 10.47
N HIS A 48 -0.26 -11.04 10.45
CA HIS A 48 0.87 -10.38 11.10
C HIS A 48 1.11 -8.97 10.56
N ARG A 49 1.02 -8.78 9.25
CA ARG A 49 1.17 -7.45 8.63
C ARG A 49 0.14 -6.44 9.14
N ILE A 50 -1.12 -6.85 9.30
CA ILE A 50 -2.19 -6.00 9.81
C ILE A 50 -2.00 -5.73 11.30
N VAL A 51 -1.72 -6.77 12.09
CA VAL A 51 -1.51 -6.66 13.54
C VAL A 51 -0.37 -5.69 13.86
N TRP A 52 0.74 -5.74 13.12
CA TRP A 52 1.87 -4.83 13.32
C TRP A 52 1.64 -3.41 12.79
N ALA A 53 0.79 -3.24 11.77
CA ALA A 53 0.44 -1.91 11.26
C ALA A 53 -0.28 -1.06 12.32
N ILE A 54 -1.12 -1.67 13.17
CA ILE A 54 -1.90 -0.97 14.20
C ILE A 54 -0.99 -0.22 15.21
N PRO A 55 -0.10 -0.87 15.98
CA PRO A 55 0.74 -0.19 16.96
C PRO A 55 1.74 0.76 16.30
N LEU A 56 2.28 0.43 15.12
CA LEU A 56 3.19 1.31 14.39
C LEU A 56 2.50 2.61 13.96
N LEU A 57 1.31 2.50 13.35
CA LEU A 57 0.55 3.65 12.91
C LEU A 57 0.03 4.45 14.11
N ALA A 58 -0.47 3.78 15.15
CA ALA A 58 -0.91 4.44 16.38
C ALA A 58 0.25 5.20 17.04
N GLY A 59 1.43 4.58 17.18
CA GLY A 59 2.62 5.23 17.72
C GLY A 59 3.06 6.44 16.89
N PHE A 60 3.09 6.30 15.56
CA PHE A 60 3.40 7.41 14.66
C PHE A 60 2.41 8.57 14.81
N LEU A 61 1.11 8.29 14.84
CA LEU A 61 0.07 9.30 15.02
C LEU A 61 0.13 9.95 16.40
N LEU A 62 0.45 9.20 17.45
CA LEU A 62 0.66 9.74 18.80
C LEU A 62 1.83 10.73 18.83
N LEU A 63 2.94 10.41 18.16
CA LEU A 63 4.10 11.30 18.07
C LEU A 63 3.80 12.56 17.24
N ARG A 64 3.05 12.42 16.15
CA ARG A 64 2.71 13.52 15.25
C ARG A 64 1.64 14.46 15.84
N ASP A 65 0.58 13.87 16.38
CA ASP A 65 -0.65 14.60 16.73
C ASP A 65 -0.79 14.83 18.25
N ARG A 66 0.09 14.22 19.06
CA ARG A 66 0.22 14.42 20.52
C ARG A 66 -1.14 14.37 21.22
N GLY A 67 -1.52 15.43 21.94
CA GLY A 67 -2.77 15.52 22.69
C GLY A 67 -4.05 15.58 21.84
N LYS A 68 -3.95 15.76 20.51
CA LYS A 68 -5.12 15.76 19.61
C LYS A 68 -5.43 14.39 19.02
N PHE A 69 -4.65 13.36 19.35
CA PHE A 69 -4.81 11.99 18.85
C PHE A 69 -6.24 11.45 19.05
N LEU A 70 -6.74 11.49 20.29
CA LEU A 70 -8.08 10.98 20.63
C LEU A 70 -9.21 11.69 19.88
N GLN A 71 -9.05 12.98 19.56
CA GLN A 71 -10.05 13.73 18.78
C GLN A 71 -10.02 13.34 17.30
N ARG A 72 -8.83 13.05 16.75
CA ARG A 72 -8.66 12.69 15.33
C ARG A 72 -9.00 11.24 15.01
N VAL A 73 -8.91 10.34 15.98
CA VAL A 73 -9.29 8.93 15.83
C VAL A 73 -10.81 8.75 15.88
N ARG A 74 -11.55 9.73 16.43
CA ARG A 74 -13.01 9.74 16.40
C ARG A 74 -13.50 10.12 15.00
N LEU A 75 -13.76 9.10 14.20
CA LEU A 75 -14.30 9.23 12.85
C LEU A 75 -15.81 8.90 12.85
N PRO A 76 -16.60 9.52 11.95
CA PRO A 76 -17.99 9.13 11.78
C PRO A 76 -18.10 7.70 11.25
N LEU A 77 -19.15 6.98 11.65
CA LEU A 77 -19.33 5.55 11.33
C LEU A 77 -19.26 5.27 9.82
N ARG A 78 -19.80 6.18 9.00
CA ARG A 78 -19.72 6.08 7.53
C ARG A 78 -18.28 6.05 7.03
N THR A 79 -17.41 6.92 7.56
CA THR A 79 -15.99 6.94 7.17
C THR A 79 -15.30 5.67 7.62
N VAL A 80 -15.59 5.18 8.83
CA VAL A 80 -15.04 3.90 9.31
C VAL A 80 -15.48 2.74 8.41
N ALA A 81 -16.75 2.70 8.00
CA ALA A 81 -17.26 1.66 7.11
C ALA A 81 -16.58 1.70 5.73
N ILE A 82 -16.41 2.90 5.15
CA ILE A 82 -15.71 3.06 3.86
C ILE A 82 -14.24 2.62 3.99
N LEU A 83 -13.54 3.08 5.04
CA LEU A 83 -12.16 2.70 5.30
C LEU A 83 -12.01 1.20 5.56
N GLY A 84 -12.97 0.58 6.26
CA GLY A 84 -13.04 -0.86 6.47
C GLY A 84 -13.20 -1.60 5.14
N GLY A 85 -14.10 -1.15 4.27
CA GLY A 85 -14.28 -1.69 2.92
C GLY A 85 -13.00 -1.58 2.07
N CYS A 86 -12.38 -0.39 2.04
CA CYS A 86 -11.10 -0.20 1.35
C CYS A 86 -10.00 -1.09 1.94
N GLY A 87 -9.92 -1.20 3.26
CA GLY A 87 -8.97 -2.05 3.96
C GLY A 87 -9.15 -3.53 3.59
N LEU A 88 -10.38 -4.02 3.55
CA LEU A 88 -10.69 -5.39 3.13
C LEU A 88 -10.29 -5.65 1.67
N LEU A 89 -10.57 -4.70 0.77
CA LEU A 89 -10.16 -4.80 -0.63
C LEU A 89 -8.63 -4.87 -0.77
N VAL A 90 -7.92 -4.00 -0.07
CA VAL A 90 -6.45 -3.99 -0.07
C VAL A 90 -5.88 -5.26 0.58
N ALA A 91 -6.46 -5.73 1.68
CA ALA A 91 -6.05 -6.96 2.34
C ALA A 91 -6.26 -8.19 1.45
N THR A 92 -7.41 -8.27 0.77
CA THR A 92 -7.74 -9.33 -0.18
C THR A 92 -6.76 -9.31 -1.37
N ASN A 93 -6.48 -8.13 -1.92
CA ASN A 93 -5.49 -7.99 -2.99
C ASN A 93 -4.11 -8.51 -2.57
N TRP A 94 -3.65 -8.11 -1.38
CA TRP A 94 -2.38 -8.57 -0.85
C TRP A 94 -2.36 -10.07 -0.55
N LEU A 95 -3.46 -10.62 -0.05
CA LEU A 95 -3.59 -12.05 0.20
C LEU A 95 -3.46 -12.85 -1.10
N ILE A 96 -4.15 -12.43 -2.17
CA ILE A 96 -4.04 -13.06 -3.49
C ILE A 96 -2.60 -12.98 -4.02
N PHE A 97 -1.93 -11.85 -3.85
CA PHE A 97 -0.52 -11.69 -4.24
C PHE A 97 0.40 -12.67 -3.50
N VAL A 98 0.37 -12.68 -2.17
CA VAL A 98 1.24 -13.56 -1.36
C VAL A 98 0.91 -15.02 -1.65
N TRP A 99 -0.37 -15.37 -1.74
CA TRP A 99 -0.82 -16.71 -2.10
C TRP A 99 -0.26 -17.13 -3.47
N ALA A 100 -0.35 -16.28 -4.49
CA ALA A 100 0.19 -16.58 -5.81
C ALA A 100 1.72 -16.75 -5.78
N VAL A 101 2.44 -15.95 -5.00
CA VAL A 101 3.90 -16.06 -4.86
C VAL A 101 4.31 -17.38 -4.21
N VAL A 102 3.64 -17.76 -3.11
CA VAL A 102 3.92 -19.00 -2.37
C VAL A 102 3.57 -20.25 -3.18
N ASN A 103 2.56 -20.17 -4.06
CA ASN A 103 2.14 -21.27 -4.96
C ASN A 103 2.87 -21.25 -6.33
N ASP A 104 4.03 -20.61 -6.44
CA ASP A 104 4.82 -20.52 -7.68
C ASP A 104 4.12 -19.82 -8.89
N LEU A 105 2.98 -19.18 -8.68
CA LEU A 105 2.20 -18.42 -9.67
C LEU A 105 2.66 -16.96 -9.80
N VAL A 106 3.96 -16.70 -9.60
CA VAL A 106 4.55 -15.35 -9.62
C VAL A 106 4.32 -14.65 -10.98
N LEU A 107 4.39 -15.41 -12.08
CA LEU A 107 4.15 -14.88 -13.43
C LEU A 107 2.70 -14.45 -13.62
N ALA A 108 1.74 -15.27 -13.18
CA ALA A 108 0.32 -14.94 -13.26
C ALA A 108 -0.01 -13.71 -12.40
N SER A 109 0.60 -13.60 -11.21
CA SER A 109 0.46 -12.43 -10.36
C SER A 109 0.98 -11.16 -11.04
N SER A 110 2.17 -11.22 -11.62
CA SER A 110 2.78 -10.09 -12.35
C SER A 110 1.90 -9.64 -13.53
N LEU A 111 1.35 -10.59 -14.30
CA LEU A 111 0.38 -10.30 -15.36
C LEU A 111 -0.87 -9.60 -14.83
N GLY A 112 -1.42 -10.06 -13.71
CA GLY A 112 -2.54 -9.40 -13.03
C GLY A 112 -2.24 -7.93 -12.69
N TYR A 113 -1.03 -7.61 -12.23
CA TYR A 113 -0.63 -6.24 -11.97
C TYR A 113 -0.52 -5.38 -13.25
N PHE A 114 -0.12 -5.97 -14.38
CA PHE A 114 -0.14 -5.27 -15.67
C PHE A 114 -1.55 -4.93 -16.17
N PHE A 115 -2.59 -5.66 -15.73
CA PHE A 115 -3.98 -5.28 -16.01
C PHE A 115 -4.44 -4.09 -15.16
N GLY A 116 -3.78 -3.78 -14.04
CA GLY A 116 -4.16 -2.70 -13.12
C GLY A 116 -4.38 -1.34 -13.82
N PRO A 117 -3.43 -0.85 -14.64
CA PRO A 117 -3.60 0.39 -15.40
C PRO A 117 -4.80 0.38 -16.37
N LEU A 118 -5.08 -0.76 -17.00
CA LEU A 118 -6.21 -0.90 -17.92
C LEU A 118 -7.55 -0.84 -17.18
N VAL A 119 -7.64 -1.50 -16.03
CA VAL A 119 -8.82 -1.43 -15.15
C VAL A 119 -9.01 -0.01 -14.62
N ASN A 120 -7.94 0.65 -14.17
CA ASN A 120 -8.00 2.04 -13.72
C ASN A 120 -8.47 2.98 -14.84
N PHE A 121 -7.99 2.78 -16.07
CA PHE A 121 -8.45 3.53 -17.24
C PHE A 121 -9.94 3.31 -17.49
N LEU A 122 -10.40 2.05 -17.49
CA LEU A 122 -11.83 1.72 -17.69
C LEU A 122 -12.72 2.33 -16.61
N LEU A 123 -12.32 2.25 -15.34
CA LEU A 123 -13.04 2.88 -14.24
C LEU A 123 -13.07 4.40 -14.39
N GLY A 124 -11.94 5.01 -14.76
CA GLY A 124 -11.90 6.44 -15.09
C GLY A 124 -12.89 6.79 -16.20
N PHE A 125 -12.89 6.05 -17.31
CA PHE A 125 -13.80 6.29 -18.43
C PHE A 125 -15.29 6.10 -18.10
N LEU A 126 -15.63 5.16 -17.22
CA LEU A 126 -17.02 4.86 -16.88
C LEU A 126 -17.62 5.80 -15.83
N PHE A 127 -16.79 6.31 -14.92
CA PHE A 127 -17.25 7.07 -13.76
C PHE A 127 -16.86 8.56 -13.77
N LEU A 128 -15.92 8.97 -14.62
CA LEU A 128 -15.44 10.36 -14.79
C LEU A 128 -15.70 10.86 -16.22
#